data_AF-A0A1F6FJL7-F1
#
_entry.id   AF-A0A1F6FJL7-F1
#
_cell.length_a   1.000
_cell.length_b   1.000
_cell.length_c   1.000
_cell.angle_alpha   90.00
_cell.angle_beta   90.00
_cell.angle_gamma   90.00
#
_symmetry.space_group_name_H-M   'P 1'
#
loop_
_entity.id
_entity.type
_entity.pdbx_description
1 polymer ?
#
loop_
_entity_poly.entity_id
_entity_poly.type
_entity_poly.pdbx_seq_one_letter_code
_entity_poly.pdbx_strand_id
1 'polypeptide(L)'
;MRLSILKISFLHTLLFAFLLSPTFVQAATLNFSAPKTATIGTEFSLIVQASSTDRGFNAAEAEISFPEDILEVVSVDTTPGSTIFNFWLTPPTFSNEEGAILFSGGTTNGVLGADVPIITVLMRVIGSGSALITANDASINASDGSGSNILEDIIATRLTVPEATILIPPQPTLSEPTPTITKEIVKVPEAPVISEPEEDTRAEVSAKECEGIFFNCDIRFPQIKSVTVLPQKNAWSNIFVAGTVSEGTTVRLVLRHEGDFYKEVTAIVKPDKTWEAIFTNIFSYGTYSVDARTIDEANRTSQPTRWSDINIYPPYTFYLFGVVFRWYIIVSICFGIFTLISGIFILSKSSPKYKGKKRSLVSYIIVFTVIATILAAVTTASFLLWKKEFSPQLAYWKETDVPCIERIHSYSDEYGSAKLEIFIDNELQTIPAELGVSPQCVATIHTHDDTGNLHFELTERTTTLADFFRVTGVALNREGYTLSITINEEDYTDRINTYDLQDKDHIVVTYNKIPL
;
A
#
# COMPACT_ATOMS: atom_id res chain seq x y z
N MET A 1 25.66 -52.58 -15.24
CA MET A 1 25.55 -51.82 -16.52
C MET A 1 24.10 -51.43 -16.88
N ARG A 2 23.05 -52.23 -16.59
CA ARG A 2 21.65 -51.83 -16.87
C ARG A 2 21.07 -50.78 -15.90
N LEU A 3 21.52 -50.73 -14.65
CA LEU A 3 21.06 -49.77 -13.64
C LEU A 3 21.57 -48.34 -13.85
N SER A 4 22.65 -48.16 -14.60
CA SER A 4 23.25 -46.85 -14.90
C SER A 4 22.58 -46.15 -16.10
N ILE A 5 22.08 -46.91 -17.07
CA ILE A 5 21.38 -46.37 -18.26
C ILE A 5 19.99 -45.80 -17.87
N LEU A 6 19.30 -46.43 -16.92
CA LEU A 6 17.99 -45.98 -16.43
C LEU A 6 18.08 -44.62 -15.68
N LYS A 7 19.17 -44.40 -14.92
CA LYS A 7 19.42 -43.14 -14.20
C LYS A 7 19.75 -41.98 -15.14
N ILE A 8 20.52 -42.25 -16.21
CA ILE A 8 20.85 -41.26 -17.23
C ILE A 8 19.60 -40.87 -18.04
N SER A 9 18.74 -41.84 -18.39
CA SER A 9 17.46 -41.58 -19.06
C SER A 9 16.50 -40.75 -18.20
N PHE A 10 16.44 -41.02 -16.90
CA PHE A 10 15.61 -40.24 -15.98
C PHE A 10 16.11 -38.79 -15.83
N LEU A 11 17.44 -38.61 -15.75
CA LEU A 11 18.08 -37.29 -15.66
C LEU A 11 17.86 -36.43 -16.92
N HIS A 12 17.92 -37.03 -18.11
CA HIS A 12 17.64 -36.34 -19.37
C HIS A 12 16.15 -35.97 -19.50
N THR A 13 15.25 -36.81 -19.01
CA THR A 13 13.80 -36.53 -19.02
C THR A 13 13.46 -35.39 -18.06
N LEU A 14 14.11 -35.33 -16.90
CA LEU A 14 13.96 -34.25 -15.91
C LEU A 14 14.55 -32.92 -16.42
N LEU A 15 15.68 -32.97 -17.14
CA LEU A 15 16.29 -31.79 -17.76
C LEU A 15 15.45 -31.26 -18.93
N PHE A 16 14.85 -32.15 -19.73
CA PHE A 16 13.94 -31.77 -20.81
C PHE A 16 12.63 -31.19 -20.26
N ALA A 17 12.09 -31.74 -19.16
CA ALA A 17 10.92 -31.17 -18.49
C ALA A 17 11.19 -29.79 -17.85
N PHE A 18 12.43 -29.52 -17.41
CA PHE A 18 12.85 -28.21 -16.90
C PHE A 18 13.03 -27.17 -18.03
N LEU A 19 13.36 -27.60 -19.25
CA LEU A 19 13.47 -26.73 -20.43
C LEU A 19 12.12 -26.40 -21.09
N LEU A 20 11.05 -27.13 -20.74
CA LEU A 20 9.67 -26.90 -21.22
C LEU A 20 8.75 -26.24 -20.17
N SER A 21 9.29 -25.67 -19.09
CA SER A 21 8.46 -24.89 -18.18
C SER A 21 7.89 -23.67 -18.93
N PRO A 22 6.56 -23.46 -18.92
CA PRO A 22 5.96 -22.32 -19.61
C PRO A 22 6.56 -21.02 -19.04
N THR A 23 7.09 -20.17 -19.90
CA THR A 23 7.37 -18.78 -19.56
C THR A 23 6.03 -18.10 -19.39
N PHE A 24 5.68 -17.74 -18.16
CA PHE A 24 4.54 -16.86 -17.91
C PHE A 24 4.90 -15.50 -18.51
N VAL A 25 4.25 -15.14 -19.62
CA VAL A 25 4.23 -13.75 -20.10
C VAL A 25 3.36 -13.00 -19.10
N GLN A 26 3.95 -12.00 -18.45
CA GLN A 26 3.32 -11.20 -17.40
C GLN A 26 3.02 -9.85 -18.03
N ALA A 27 1.75 -9.44 -18.03
CA ALA A 27 1.27 -8.36 -18.87
C ALA A 27 0.37 -7.41 -18.09
N ALA A 28 0.74 -6.13 -18.09
CA ALA A 28 -0.15 -5.05 -17.69
C ALA A 28 -0.72 -4.35 -18.94
N THR A 29 -1.93 -3.82 -18.81
CA THR A 29 -2.55 -3.00 -19.85
C THR A 29 -2.93 -1.64 -19.30
N LEU A 30 -2.72 -0.59 -20.08
CA LEU A 30 -3.25 0.74 -19.84
C LEU A 30 -4.54 0.90 -20.65
N ASN A 31 -5.64 1.29 -20.00
CA ASN A 31 -6.94 1.43 -20.65
C ASN A 31 -7.70 2.67 -20.15
N PHE A 32 -8.75 3.03 -20.89
CA PHE A 32 -9.51 4.25 -20.66
C PHE A 32 -11.00 3.96 -20.52
N SER A 33 -11.61 4.48 -19.46
CA SER A 33 -13.06 4.45 -19.26
C SER A 33 -13.67 5.82 -19.61
N ALA A 34 -14.55 5.83 -20.61
CA ALA A 34 -15.26 7.00 -21.10
C ALA A 34 -16.62 6.57 -21.70
N PRO A 35 -17.62 7.47 -21.77
CA PRO A 35 -18.85 7.20 -22.49
C PRO A 35 -18.56 6.92 -23.99
N LYS A 36 -19.41 6.11 -24.63
CA LYS A 36 -19.30 5.85 -26.08
C LYS A 36 -19.84 6.99 -26.93
N THR A 37 -20.76 7.78 -26.38
CA THR A 37 -21.39 8.92 -27.06
C THR A 37 -21.60 10.09 -26.10
N ALA A 38 -21.44 11.31 -26.59
CA ALA A 38 -21.72 12.54 -25.85
C ALA A 38 -22.27 13.63 -26.78
N THR A 39 -22.80 14.72 -26.19
CA THR A 39 -23.31 15.88 -26.93
C THR A 39 -22.41 17.09 -26.72
N ILE A 40 -22.29 17.95 -27.72
CA ILE A 40 -21.52 19.20 -27.62
C ILE A 40 -21.99 20.02 -26.41
N GLY A 41 -21.03 20.57 -25.66
CA GLY A 41 -21.23 21.36 -24.45
C GLY A 41 -21.37 20.55 -23.16
N THR A 42 -21.36 19.21 -23.23
CA THR A 42 -21.39 18.36 -22.02
C THR A 42 -20.00 18.05 -21.49
N GLU A 43 -19.93 17.77 -20.18
CA GLU A 43 -18.73 17.33 -19.49
C GLU A 43 -18.85 15.86 -19.10
N PHE A 44 -17.73 15.14 -19.09
CA PHE A 44 -17.66 13.75 -18.62
C PHE A 44 -16.30 13.45 -17.99
N SER A 45 -16.27 12.43 -17.12
CA SER A 45 -15.02 11.92 -16.54
C SER A 45 -14.40 10.87 -17.45
N LEU A 46 -13.16 11.12 -17.88
CA LEU A 46 -12.26 10.14 -18.46
C LEU A 46 -11.43 9.53 -17.33
N ILE A 47 -11.54 8.22 -17.11
CA ILE A 47 -10.72 7.51 -16.12
C ILE A 47 -9.61 6.78 -16.87
N VAL A 48 -8.37 7.11 -16.53
CA VAL A 48 -7.17 6.42 -17.01
C VAL A 48 -6.85 5.37 -15.98
N GLN A 49 -6.79 4.11 -16.38
CA GLN A 49 -6.69 2.99 -15.45
C GLN A 49 -5.74 1.91 -15.98
N ALA A 50 -5.20 1.09 -15.08
CA ALA A 50 -4.32 -0.02 -15.43
C ALA A 50 -4.84 -1.34 -14.90
N SER A 51 -4.54 -2.41 -15.63
CA SER A 51 -4.88 -3.78 -15.22
C SER A 51 -3.63 -4.64 -15.19
N SER A 52 -3.36 -5.24 -14.03
CA SER A 52 -2.33 -6.26 -13.85
C SER A 52 -2.77 -7.21 -12.73
N THR A 53 -2.93 -8.49 -13.05
CA THR A 53 -3.57 -9.47 -12.14
C THR A 53 -2.60 -10.44 -11.49
N ASP A 54 -1.37 -10.53 -12.02
CA ASP A 54 -0.34 -11.48 -11.60
C ASP A 54 0.93 -10.80 -11.08
N ARG A 55 1.16 -9.53 -11.43
CA ARG A 55 2.30 -8.73 -10.91
C ARG A 55 1.86 -7.36 -10.40
N GLY A 56 2.24 -7.03 -9.16
CA GLY A 56 1.93 -5.73 -8.59
C GLY A 56 2.67 -4.62 -9.32
N PHE A 57 1.98 -3.53 -9.63
CA PHE A 57 2.58 -2.31 -10.20
C PHE A 57 2.41 -1.17 -9.21
N ASN A 58 3.32 -0.19 -9.25
CA ASN A 58 3.25 0.93 -8.33
C ASN A 58 3.67 2.27 -8.94
N ALA A 59 4.06 2.31 -10.21
CA ALA A 59 4.27 3.55 -10.92
C ALA A 59 3.72 3.45 -12.34
N ALA A 60 3.36 4.61 -12.89
CA ALA A 60 2.98 4.76 -14.27
C ALA A 60 3.34 6.16 -14.75
N GLU A 61 3.68 6.24 -16.02
CA GLU A 61 3.79 7.47 -16.76
C GLU A 61 3.13 7.29 -18.12
N ALA A 62 2.59 8.36 -18.68
CA ALA A 62 2.05 8.36 -20.02
C ALA A 62 1.86 9.79 -20.52
N GLU A 63 1.93 9.93 -21.84
CA GLU A 63 1.39 11.07 -22.57
C GLU A 63 0.07 10.64 -23.22
N ILE A 64 -1.06 11.13 -22.71
CA ILE A 64 -2.39 10.84 -23.25
C ILE A 64 -2.72 11.84 -24.34
N SER A 65 -3.05 11.34 -25.53
CA SER A 65 -3.45 12.15 -26.68
C SER A 65 -4.96 12.11 -26.89
N PHE A 66 -5.54 13.27 -27.20
CA PHE A 66 -6.94 13.46 -27.57
C PHE A 66 -7.07 14.53 -28.67
N PRO A 67 -8.13 14.49 -29.49
CA PRO A 67 -8.34 15.49 -30.53
C PRO A 67 -8.92 16.79 -29.96
N GLU A 68 -8.13 17.84 -30.09
CA GLU A 68 -8.34 19.22 -29.62
C GLU A 68 -9.49 19.96 -30.32
N ASP A 69 -9.93 19.49 -31.49
CA ASP A 69 -11.09 20.02 -32.20
C ASP A 69 -12.42 19.46 -31.68
N ILE A 70 -12.39 18.39 -30.89
CA ILE A 70 -13.58 17.70 -30.36
C ILE A 70 -13.64 17.76 -28.83
N LEU A 71 -12.50 17.69 -28.15
CA LEU A 71 -12.39 17.59 -26.70
C LEU A 71 -11.44 18.64 -26.13
N GLU A 72 -11.77 19.14 -24.94
CA GLU A 72 -10.85 19.92 -24.11
C GLU A 72 -10.83 19.36 -22.69
N VAL A 73 -9.70 19.47 -22.00
CA VAL A 73 -9.55 19.18 -20.58
C VAL A 73 -10.00 20.39 -19.77
N VAL A 74 -10.88 20.16 -18.81
CA VAL A 74 -11.35 21.16 -17.84
C VAL A 74 -10.49 21.12 -16.57
N SER A 75 -10.24 19.93 -16.04
CA SER A 75 -9.41 19.71 -14.85
C SER A 75 -8.96 18.26 -14.72
N VAL A 76 -7.88 18.03 -13.97
CA VAL A 76 -7.44 16.69 -13.56
C VAL A 76 -7.65 16.53 -12.05
N ASP A 77 -8.30 15.44 -11.64
CA ASP A 77 -8.52 15.10 -10.23
C ASP A 77 -7.43 14.14 -9.74
N THR A 78 -6.66 14.60 -8.75
CA THR A 78 -5.61 13.85 -8.05
C THR A 78 -5.88 13.73 -6.55
N THR A 79 -7.12 13.93 -6.11
CA THR A 79 -7.49 13.87 -4.70
C THR A 79 -7.40 12.43 -4.14
N PRO A 80 -7.15 12.26 -2.83
CA PRO A 80 -7.11 10.93 -2.23
C PRO A 80 -8.39 10.14 -2.49
N GLY A 81 -8.29 9.02 -3.19
CA GLY A 81 -9.42 8.17 -3.57
C GLY A 81 -9.81 8.22 -5.05
N SER A 82 -9.43 9.26 -5.81
CA SER A 82 -9.60 9.32 -7.27
C SER A 82 -8.40 8.76 -8.05
N THR A 83 -7.28 8.56 -7.35
CA THR A 83 -6.03 7.96 -7.84
C THR A 83 -5.46 6.99 -6.81
N ILE A 84 -4.73 5.97 -7.27
CA ILE A 84 -3.89 5.12 -6.40
C ILE A 84 -2.55 5.75 -6.03
N PHE A 85 -2.14 6.82 -6.73
CA PHE A 85 -0.84 7.46 -6.52
C PHE A 85 -0.87 8.39 -5.32
N ASN A 86 0.21 8.33 -4.53
CA ASN A 86 0.43 9.19 -3.37
C ASN A 86 1.63 10.13 -3.55
N PHE A 87 2.31 10.07 -4.70
CA PHE A 87 3.31 11.05 -5.12
C PHE A 87 3.32 11.19 -6.64
N TRP A 88 3.84 12.33 -7.11
CA TRP A 88 4.02 12.65 -8.52
C TRP A 88 5.46 13.12 -8.77
N LEU A 89 6.13 12.53 -9.75
CA LEU A 89 7.39 13.04 -10.29
C LEU A 89 7.11 14.17 -11.28
N THR A 90 6.04 14.01 -12.06
CA THR A 90 5.45 15.03 -12.90
C THR A 90 3.96 14.99 -12.61
N PRO A 91 3.44 15.95 -11.83
CA PRO A 91 2.01 16.07 -11.60
C PRO A 91 1.27 16.12 -12.94
N PRO A 92 0.02 15.61 -13.03
CA PRO A 92 -0.71 15.65 -14.27
C PRO A 92 -0.86 17.08 -14.81
N THR A 93 -0.27 17.35 -15.96
CA THR A 93 -0.40 18.61 -16.70
C THR A 93 -1.08 18.34 -18.03
N PHE A 94 -1.67 19.36 -18.64
CA PHE A 94 -2.36 19.22 -19.91
C PHE A 94 -2.22 20.46 -20.79
N SER A 95 -2.32 20.25 -22.11
CA SER A 95 -2.37 21.27 -23.14
C SER A 95 -3.57 21.02 -24.04
N ASN A 96 -4.54 21.93 -24.01
CA ASN A 96 -5.69 21.89 -24.93
C ASN A 96 -5.32 22.32 -26.34
N GLU A 97 -4.18 23.01 -26.54
CA GLU A 97 -3.69 23.37 -27.87
C GLU A 97 -3.01 22.18 -28.57
N GLU A 98 -2.30 21.34 -27.80
CA GLU A 98 -1.58 20.17 -28.32
C GLU A 98 -2.38 18.87 -28.21
N GLY A 99 -3.53 18.88 -27.52
CA GLY A 99 -4.35 17.70 -27.32
C GLY A 99 -3.65 16.65 -26.44
N ALA A 100 -2.95 17.09 -25.39
CA ALA A 100 -2.07 16.24 -24.59
C ALA A 100 -2.31 16.36 -23.08
N ILE A 101 -2.19 15.24 -22.34
CA ILE A 101 -2.08 15.19 -20.87
C ILE A 101 -0.82 14.40 -20.53
N LEU A 102 0.08 14.96 -19.73
CA LEU A 102 1.31 14.31 -19.30
C LEU A 102 1.26 14.06 -17.80
N PHE A 103 1.65 12.86 -17.37
CA PHE A 103 1.89 12.58 -15.96
C PHE A 103 2.99 11.53 -15.76
N SER A 104 3.64 11.59 -14.60
CA SER A 104 4.49 10.53 -14.08
C SER A 104 4.33 10.48 -12.56
N GLY A 105 3.88 9.35 -12.04
CA GLY A 105 3.54 9.22 -10.63
C GLY A 105 3.58 7.80 -10.12
N GLY A 106 3.42 7.66 -8.82
CA GLY A 106 3.48 6.35 -8.21
C GLY A 106 2.89 6.28 -6.81
N THR A 107 2.96 5.07 -6.29
CA THR A 107 2.56 4.72 -4.95
C THR A 107 3.62 3.85 -4.29
N THR A 108 3.66 3.88 -2.97
CA THR A 108 4.69 3.18 -2.20
C THR A 108 4.43 1.68 -2.08
N ASN A 109 3.21 1.22 -2.35
CA ASN A 109 2.82 -0.19 -2.29
C ASN A 109 2.39 -0.70 -3.67
N GLY A 110 2.86 -1.88 -4.06
CA GLY A 110 2.37 -2.56 -5.26
C GLY A 110 0.87 -2.82 -5.21
N VAL A 111 0.19 -2.49 -6.31
CA VAL A 111 -1.24 -2.70 -6.52
C VAL A 111 -1.45 -3.81 -7.53
N LEU A 112 -2.37 -4.72 -7.22
CA LEU A 112 -2.85 -5.79 -8.09
C LEU A 112 -4.34 -5.56 -8.34
N GLY A 113 -4.77 -5.73 -9.59
CA GLY A 113 -6.18 -5.59 -9.92
C GLY A 113 -6.43 -5.36 -11.40
N ALA A 114 -7.71 -5.45 -11.78
CA ALA A 114 -8.19 -4.95 -13.05
C ALA A 114 -8.77 -3.54 -12.86
N ASP A 115 -8.64 -2.70 -13.88
CA ASP A 115 -9.25 -1.37 -13.95
C ASP A 115 -8.93 -0.46 -12.75
N VAL A 116 -7.67 -0.51 -12.29
CA VAL A 116 -7.16 0.27 -11.17
C VAL A 116 -6.97 1.74 -11.61
N PRO A 117 -7.66 2.72 -11.02
CA PRO A 117 -7.64 4.11 -11.48
C PRO A 117 -6.29 4.79 -11.19
N ILE A 118 -5.66 5.33 -12.23
CA ILE A 118 -4.38 6.08 -12.18
C ILE A 118 -4.66 7.58 -12.06
N ILE A 119 -5.44 8.15 -12.98
CA ILE A 119 -5.93 9.54 -12.91
C ILE A 119 -7.35 9.64 -13.42
N THR A 120 -8.09 10.64 -12.93
CA THR A 120 -9.42 10.99 -13.43
C THR A 120 -9.39 12.39 -14.03
N VAL A 121 -9.82 12.54 -15.28
CA VAL A 121 -9.78 13.80 -16.02
C VAL A 121 -11.20 14.23 -16.35
N LEU A 122 -11.55 15.48 -16.03
CA LEU A 122 -12.80 16.09 -16.44
C LEU A 122 -12.63 16.67 -17.85
N MET A 123 -13.34 16.09 -18.82
CA MET A 123 -13.31 16.47 -20.23
C MET A 123 -14.58 17.24 -20.59
N ARG A 124 -14.50 18.20 -21.51
CA ARG A 124 -15.65 18.85 -22.13
C ARG A 124 -15.66 18.60 -23.64
N VAL A 125 -16.86 18.39 -24.18
CA VAL A 125 -17.07 18.21 -25.63
C VAL A 125 -17.29 19.56 -26.29
N ILE A 126 -16.40 19.93 -27.21
CA ILE A 126 -16.41 21.24 -27.91
C ILE A 126 -16.70 21.14 -29.40
N GLY A 127 -16.55 19.95 -30.00
CA GLY A 127 -16.82 19.69 -31.41
C GLY A 127 -17.56 18.39 -31.67
N SER A 128 -17.97 18.16 -32.92
CA SER A 128 -18.58 16.91 -33.39
C SER A 128 -17.57 16.04 -34.12
N GLY A 129 -17.74 14.71 -34.08
CA GLY A 129 -16.85 13.78 -34.78
C GLY A 129 -16.56 12.52 -33.97
N SER A 130 -15.49 11.82 -34.34
CA SER A 130 -15.03 10.62 -33.65
C SER A 130 -13.71 10.93 -32.93
N ALA A 131 -13.75 11.07 -31.61
CA ALA A 131 -12.56 11.31 -30.80
C ALA A 131 -11.92 9.99 -30.35
N LEU A 132 -10.68 9.70 -30.80
CA LEU A 132 -9.86 8.61 -30.30
C LEU A 132 -8.97 9.13 -29.18
N ILE A 133 -9.03 8.50 -28.02
CA ILE A 133 -8.18 8.80 -26.86
C ILE A 133 -7.24 7.62 -26.66
N THR A 134 -5.94 7.89 -26.64
CA THR A 134 -4.87 6.88 -26.54
C THR A 134 -3.72 7.41 -25.70
N ALA A 135 -2.75 6.57 -25.37
CA ALA A 135 -1.49 6.98 -24.76
C ALA A 135 -0.30 6.71 -25.70
N ASN A 136 0.70 7.57 -25.57
CA ASN A 136 2.05 7.46 -26.13
C ASN A 136 3.05 7.49 -24.97
N ASP A 137 4.29 7.05 -25.23
CA ASP A 137 5.40 7.07 -24.29
C ASP A 137 5.02 6.58 -22.88
N ALA A 138 4.20 5.52 -22.84
CA ALA A 138 3.61 5.03 -21.62
C ALA A 138 4.42 3.90 -21.00
N SER A 139 4.44 3.86 -19.68
CA SER A 139 4.98 2.74 -18.92
C SER A 139 4.08 2.41 -17.72
N ILE A 140 4.01 1.12 -17.40
CA ILE A 140 3.45 0.62 -16.14
C ILE A 140 4.57 -0.14 -15.47
N ASN A 141 5.09 0.37 -14.36
CA ASN A 141 6.28 -0.18 -13.73
C ASN A 141 5.88 -1.12 -12.59
N ALA A 142 6.48 -2.31 -12.63
CA ALA A 142 6.35 -3.30 -11.58
C ALA A 142 6.89 -2.77 -10.24
N SER A 143 6.23 -3.17 -9.17
CA SER A 143 6.66 -2.93 -7.80
C SER A 143 7.77 -3.91 -7.38
N ASP A 144 8.81 -4.05 -8.21
CA ASP A 144 9.94 -4.98 -8.07
C ASP A 144 11.27 -4.27 -7.73
N GLY A 145 11.19 -3.00 -7.30
CA GLY A 145 12.34 -2.16 -6.94
C GLY A 145 13.25 -1.71 -8.08
N SER A 146 13.32 -2.49 -9.18
CA SER A 146 14.01 -2.12 -10.41
C SER A 146 13.14 -1.25 -11.34
N GLY A 147 11.83 -1.22 -11.09
CA GLY A 147 10.87 -0.45 -11.88
C GLY A 147 10.65 -1.06 -13.27
N SER A 148 10.73 -2.39 -13.40
CA SER A 148 10.58 -3.06 -14.70
C SER A 148 9.29 -2.64 -15.38
N ASN A 149 9.36 -2.14 -16.62
CA ASN A 149 8.18 -1.88 -17.41
C ASN A 149 7.48 -3.20 -17.75
N ILE A 150 6.21 -3.31 -17.39
CA ILE A 150 5.34 -4.47 -17.64
C ILE A 150 4.13 -4.11 -18.50
N LEU A 151 4.10 -2.90 -19.06
CA LEU A 151 3.07 -2.51 -20.03
C LEU A 151 3.25 -3.29 -21.33
N GLU A 152 2.26 -4.08 -21.69
CA GLU A 152 2.24 -4.86 -22.92
C GLU A 152 1.26 -4.29 -23.95
N ASP A 153 0.18 -3.64 -23.51
CA ASP A 153 -0.84 -3.12 -24.42
C ASP A 153 -1.51 -1.83 -23.92
N ILE A 154 -1.89 -0.98 -24.87
CA ILE A 154 -2.63 0.26 -24.65
C ILE A 154 -4.00 0.13 -25.34
N ILE A 155 -5.05 0.01 -24.55
CA ILE A 155 -6.42 -0.15 -25.03
C ILE A 155 -7.06 1.23 -25.17
N ALA A 156 -6.88 1.83 -26.34
CA ALA A 156 -7.50 3.12 -26.69
C ALA A 156 -9.03 3.09 -26.60
N THR A 157 -9.64 4.24 -26.31
CA THR A 157 -11.11 4.41 -26.30
C THR A 157 -11.56 5.41 -27.35
N ARG A 158 -12.81 5.25 -27.82
CA ARG A 158 -13.40 6.12 -28.84
C ARG A 158 -14.73 6.68 -28.36
N LEU A 159 -14.85 8.00 -28.41
CA LEU A 159 -16.08 8.75 -28.19
C LEU A 159 -16.64 9.20 -29.55
N THR A 160 -17.94 8.98 -29.78
CA THR A 160 -18.62 9.50 -30.96
C THR A 160 -19.54 10.66 -30.56
N VAL A 161 -19.34 11.82 -31.17
CA VAL A 161 -20.16 13.02 -30.98
C VAL A 161 -20.96 13.26 -32.26
N PRO A 162 -22.28 13.05 -32.25
CA PRO A 162 -23.13 13.31 -33.41
C PRO A 162 -23.03 14.77 -33.85
N GLU A 163 -23.06 14.99 -35.15
CA GLU A 163 -23.18 16.34 -35.71
C GLU A 163 -24.52 16.94 -35.30
N ALA A 164 -24.50 18.20 -34.86
CA ALA A 164 -25.72 18.89 -34.49
C ALA A 164 -26.64 18.94 -35.70
N THR A 165 -27.77 18.24 -35.64
CA THR A 165 -28.78 18.32 -36.69
C THR A 165 -29.30 19.75 -36.69
N ILE A 166 -28.94 20.52 -37.71
CA ILE A 166 -29.56 21.84 -37.93
C ILE A 166 -31.04 21.56 -38.20
N LEU A 167 -31.88 21.74 -37.17
CA LEU A 167 -33.31 21.84 -37.36
C LEU A 167 -33.52 23.13 -38.17
N ILE A 168 -33.67 23.01 -39.48
CA ILE A 168 -34.16 24.10 -40.31
C ILE A 168 -35.51 24.49 -39.68
N PRO A 169 -35.67 25.70 -39.13
CA PRO A 169 -36.93 26.08 -38.51
C PRO A 169 -38.02 25.98 -39.58
N PRO A 170 -39.16 25.31 -39.31
CA PRO A 170 -40.27 25.35 -40.23
C PRO A 170 -40.65 26.81 -40.44
N GLN A 171 -40.72 27.20 -41.71
CA GLN A 171 -41.11 28.52 -42.19
C GLN A 171 -42.33 29.04 -41.41
N PRO A 172 -42.34 30.30 -40.94
CA PRO A 172 -43.36 30.79 -40.03
C PRO A 172 -44.75 30.72 -40.69
N THR A 173 -45.59 29.80 -40.21
CA THR A 173 -47.01 29.81 -40.51
C THR A 173 -47.65 30.95 -39.75
N LEU A 174 -48.35 31.81 -40.47
CA LEU A 174 -49.05 33.00 -39.99
C LEU A 174 -50.10 32.60 -38.93
N SER A 175 -49.88 32.93 -37.65
CA SER A 175 -50.86 32.68 -36.59
C SER A 175 -51.84 33.85 -36.46
N GLU A 176 -53.13 33.53 -36.59
CA GLU A 176 -54.30 34.39 -36.34
C GLU A 176 -54.51 34.62 -34.81
N PRO A 177 -55.15 35.72 -34.35
CA PRO A 177 -55.02 36.16 -32.96
C PRO A 177 -56.14 35.70 -32.01
N THR A 178 -55.78 35.63 -30.71
CA THR A 178 -56.62 35.93 -29.50
C THR A 178 -57.57 34.80 -29.00
N PRO A 179 -57.89 34.64 -27.67
CA PRO A 179 -57.87 35.63 -26.58
C PRO A 179 -57.18 35.32 -25.24
N THR A 180 -56.89 36.45 -24.59
CA THR A 180 -56.61 36.76 -23.18
C THR A 180 -57.55 36.10 -22.16
N ILE A 181 -57.00 35.54 -21.08
CA ILE A 181 -57.71 35.29 -19.81
C ILE A 181 -56.88 35.80 -18.61
N THR A 182 -57.62 36.33 -17.67
CA THR A 182 -57.38 37.30 -16.59
C THR A 182 -56.58 36.77 -15.39
N LYS A 183 -55.77 37.66 -14.78
CA LYS A 183 -55.08 37.48 -13.49
C LYS A 183 -56.06 37.35 -12.33
N GLU A 184 -55.85 36.36 -11.46
CA GLU A 184 -56.43 36.30 -10.11
C GLU A 184 -55.31 36.32 -9.06
N ILE A 185 -55.46 37.20 -8.08
CA ILE A 185 -54.51 37.49 -6.99
C ILE A 185 -55.05 36.80 -5.74
N VAL A 186 -54.28 35.89 -5.13
CA VAL A 186 -54.62 35.30 -3.82
C VAL A 186 -53.54 35.66 -2.80
N LYS A 187 -54.02 36.13 -1.65
CA LYS A 187 -53.31 36.78 -0.55
C LYS A 187 -52.88 35.76 0.52
N VAL A 188 -51.70 36.00 1.08
CA VAL A 188 -51.08 35.30 2.22
C VAL A 188 -51.86 35.54 3.52
N PRO A 189 -51.96 34.53 4.42
CA PRO A 189 -52.11 34.77 5.85
C PRO A 189 -50.96 34.21 6.69
N GLU A 190 -50.80 34.87 7.83
CA GLU A 190 -49.72 34.86 8.81
C GLU A 190 -49.84 33.74 9.86
N ALA A 191 -48.73 33.46 10.55
CA ALA A 191 -48.49 32.35 11.48
C ALA A 191 -49.27 32.43 12.81
N PRO A 192 -49.35 31.31 13.56
CA PRO A 192 -49.51 31.36 15.01
C PRO A 192 -48.36 30.68 15.77
N VAL A 193 -47.94 31.36 16.83
CA VAL A 193 -47.19 30.89 18.01
C VAL A 193 -48.13 30.08 18.92
N ILE A 194 -47.63 29.09 19.69
CA ILE A 194 -48.00 28.77 21.10
C ILE A 194 -47.30 27.49 21.63
N SER A 195 -46.53 27.69 22.73
CA SER A 195 -46.23 26.92 23.97
C SER A 195 -45.87 25.40 24.06
N GLU A 196 -44.85 25.14 24.91
CA GLU A 196 -44.55 23.99 25.83
C GLU A 196 -45.75 23.44 26.63
N PRO A 197 -45.69 22.29 27.38
CA PRO A 197 -44.56 21.57 28.06
C PRO A 197 -44.52 20.03 27.77
N GLU A 198 -43.72 19.12 28.34
CA GLU A 198 -43.48 18.73 29.75
C GLU A 198 -42.35 17.66 29.86
N GLU A 199 -41.71 17.58 31.03
CA GLU A 199 -40.52 16.78 31.38
C GLU A 199 -40.90 15.44 32.05
N ASP A 200 -40.41 14.31 31.53
CA ASP A 200 -40.53 12.98 32.19
C ASP A 200 -39.18 12.54 32.77
N THR A 201 -39.23 12.23 34.06
CA THR A 201 -38.13 11.92 34.96
C THR A 201 -38.05 10.41 35.15
N ARG A 202 -37.08 9.72 34.52
CA ARG A 202 -36.60 8.43 35.04
C ARG A 202 -35.26 7.98 34.46
N ALA A 203 -34.19 8.15 35.24
CA ALA A 203 -33.15 7.13 35.50
C ALA A 203 -32.01 7.70 36.37
N GLU A 204 -32.31 8.00 37.63
CA GLU A 204 -31.28 7.98 38.68
C GLU A 204 -31.02 6.52 39.08
N VAL A 205 -29.90 5.93 38.66
CA VAL A 205 -29.11 5.01 39.52
C VAL A 205 -27.64 5.09 39.09
N SER A 206 -26.78 5.32 40.09
CA SER A 206 -25.31 5.23 40.11
C SER A 206 -24.49 6.48 39.74
N ALA A 207 -24.79 7.61 40.38
CA ALA A 207 -23.78 8.61 40.71
C ALA A 207 -23.38 8.46 42.18
N LYS A 208 -22.34 7.67 42.48
CA LYS A 208 -21.68 7.73 43.78
C LYS A 208 -20.23 7.28 43.67
N GLU A 209 -19.39 8.22 43.21
CA GLU A 209 -18.00 8.46 43.64
C GLU A 209 -17.40 9.54 42.72
N CYS A 210 -17.74 10.80 43.00
CA CYS A 210 -17.12 11.97 42.38
C CYS A 210 -17.03 13.07 43.46
N GLU A 211 -16.00 13.00 44.31
CA GLU A 211 -15.56 14.15 45.09
C GLU A 211 -14.06 14.34 44.86
N GLY A 212 -13.69 15.46 44.22
CA GLY A 212 -12.28 15.85 44.07
C GLY A 212 -11.93 16.70 42.85
N ILE A 213 -12.43 17.94 42.81
CA ILE A 213 -11.83 19.17 42.22
C ILE A 213 -11.39 19.13 40.71
N PHE A 214 -12.06 19.97 39.89
CA PHE A 214 -11.74 20.36 38.49
C PHE A 214 -11.93 19.32 37.36
N PHE A 215 -13.11 18.72 37.19
CA PHE A 215 -13.54 18.25 35.86
C PHE A 215 -15.06 18.39 35.69
N ASN A 216 -15.49 19.04 34.62
CA ASN A 216 -16.89 19.20 34.25
C ASN A 216 -17.39 17.86 33.68
N CYS A 217 -18.29 17.17 34.40
CA CYS A 217 -18.78 15.81 34.07
C CYS A 217 -19.82 15.75 32.92
N ASP A 218 -19.77 16.67 31.96
CA ASP A 218 -20.76 16.73 30.87
C ASP A 218 -20.29 16.04 29.57
N ILE A 219 -19.05 15.51 29.54
CA ILE A 219 -18.55 14.72 28.40
C ILE A 219 -18.69 13.24 28.74
N ARG A 220 -19.74 12.59 28.22
CA ARG A 220 -19.99 11.16 28.45
C ARG A 220 -18.96 10.28 27.72
N PHE A 221 -18.32 9.40 28.49
CA PHE A 221 -17.14 8.62 28.11
C PHE A 221 -17.40 7.69 26.90
N PRO A 222 -16.48 7.62 25.92
CA PRO A 222 -16.53 6.55 24.92
C PRO A 222 -16.37 5.19 25.60
N GLN A 223 -16.96 4.14 25.02
CA GLN A 223 -16.76 2.76 25.48
C GLN A 223 -16.17 1.94 24.34
N ILE A 224 -15.04 1.28 24.58
CA ILE A 224 -14.52 0.24 23.68
C ILE A 224 -15.34 -1.03 23.94
N LYS A 225 -16.07 -1.50 22.93
CA LYS A 225 -16.91 -2.71 23.06
C LYS A 225 -16.20 -3.97 22.56
N SER A 226 -15.36 -3.83 21.54
CA SER A 226 -14.63 -4.97 20.98
C SER A 226 -13.33 -4.51 20.34
N VAL A 227 -12.28 -5.28 20.59
CA VAL A 227 -11.00 -5.19 19.89
C VAL A 227 -10.78 -6.51 19.19
N THR A 228 -10.65 -6.49 17.86
CA THR A 228 -10.45 -7.68 17.04
C THR A 228 -9.14 -7.55 16.28
N VAL A 229 -8.24 -8.51 16.48
CA VAL A 229 -7.04 -8.67 15.65
C VAL A 229 -7.35 -9.76 14.63
N LEU A 230 -7.39 -9.40 13.34
CA LEU A 230 -7.57 -10.40 12.30
C LEU A 230 -6.21 -11.02 11.95
N PRO A 231 -6.03 -12.35 12.11
CA PRO A 231 -4.83 -13.01 11.59
C PRO A 231 -4.93 -13.09 10.07
N GLN A 232 -4.07 -12.37 9.36
CA GLN A 232 -3.86 -12.60 7.93
C GLN A 232 -2.78 -13.66 7.71
N LYS A 233 -2.82 -14.30 6.55
CA LYS A 233 -1.99 -15.45 6.16
C LYS A 233 -0.51 -15.10 5.87
N ASN A 234 -0.16 -13.85 6.08
CA ASN A 234 1.12 -13.16 5.87
C ASN A 234 1.23 -12.08 6.97
N ALA A 235 2.43 -11.53 7.20
CA ALA A 235 2.82 -10.74 8.39
C ALA A 235 2.09 -9.38 8.62
N TRP A 236 0.85 -9.25 8.15
CA TRP A 236 -0.04 -8.11 8.33
C TRP A 236 -1.10 -8.44 9.38
N SER A 237 -0.99 -7.86 10.57
CA SER A 237 -2.09 -7.90 11.54
C SER A 237 -2.79 -6.55 11.46
N ASN A 238 -4.05 -6.48 11.03
CA ASN A 238 -4.83 -5.25 11.19
C ASN A 238 -5.49 -5.28 12.57
N ILE A 239 -5.35 -4.18 13.32
CA ILE A 239 -6.05 -4.02 14.60
C ILE A 239 -7.35 -3.25 14.33
N PHE A 240 -8.48 -3.94 14.47
CA PHE A 240 -9.81 -3.35 14.39
C PHE A 240 -10.30 -3.03 15.79
N VAL A 241 -10.65 -1.77 16.03
CA VAL A 241 -11.23 -1.32 17.29
C VAL A 241 -12.61 -0.75 17.01
N ALA A 242 -13.60 -1.23 17.75
CA ALA A 242 -14.98 -0.75 17.63
C ALA A 242 -15.60 -0.48 19.00
N GLY A 243 -16.49 0.49 19.03
CA GLY A 243 -17.15 0.94 20.25
C GLY A 243 -18.43 1.71 19.98
N THR A 244 -18.95 2.31 21.04
CA THR A 244 -20.13 3.19 20.95
C THR A 244 -19.92 4.47 21.73
N VAL A 245 -20.58 5.54 21.28
CA VAL A 245 -20.59 6.84 21.95
C VAL A 245 -21.82 7.66 21.59
N SER A 246 -22.20 8.65 22.41
CA SER A 246 -23.34 9.55 22.11
C SER A 246 -23.11 10.38 20.83
N GLU A 247 -24.22 10.75 20.17
CA GLU A 247 -24.26 11.52 18.92
C GLU A 247 -23.42 12.82 18.97
N GLY A 248 -22.87 13.22 17.82
CA GLY A 248 -22.20 14.52 17.64
C GLY A 248 -20.72 14.58 18.07
N THR A 249 -20.02 13.45 18.15
CA THR A 249 -18.62 13.40 18.61
C THR A 249 -17.70 12.71 17.63
N THR A 250 -16.42 13.09 17.66
CA THR A 250 -15.33 12.40 16.97
C THR A 250 -14.58 11.52 17.98
N VAL A 251 -14.15 10.32 17.60
CA VAL A 251 -13.40 9.42 18.51
C VAL A 251 -11.94 9.35 18.09
N ARG A 252 -11.03 9.69 19.00
CA ARG A 252 -9.58 9.61 18.81
C ARG A 252 -9.05 8.41 19.58
N LEU A 253 -8.31 7.54 18.90
CA LEU A 253 -7.70 6.35 19.49
C LEU A 253 -6.19 6.48 19.49
N VAL A 254 -5.57 6.21 20.63
CA VAL A 254 -4.11 6.14 20.76
C VAL A 254 -3.71 4.70 21.01
N LEU A 255 -2.84 4.21 20.14
CA LEU A 255 -2.21 2.91 20.27
C LEU A 255 -0.80 3.09 20.81
N ARG A 256 -0.46 2.27 21.80
CA ARG A 256 0.88 2.17 22.39
C ARG A 256 1.48 0.80 22.16
N HIS A 257 2.79 0.72 22.03
CA HIS A 257 3.56 -0.52 22.01
C HIS A 257 4.49 -0.54 23.22
N GLU A 258 4.36 -1.55 24.07
CA GLU A 258 5.15 -1.70 25.31
C GLU A 258 5.14 -0.46 26.24
N GLY A 259 4.09 0.37 26.13
CA GLY A 259 3.90 1.59 26.92
C GLY A 259 4.25 2.89 26.18
N ASP A 260 4.98 2.78 25.07
CA ASP A 260 5.37 3.93 24.24
C ASP A 260 4.31 4.26 23.20
N PHE A 261 4.17 5.55 22.89
CA PHE A 261 3.25 5.99 21.83
C PHE A 261 3.66 5.36 20.50
N TYR A 262 2.70 4.71 19.83
CA TYR A 262 2.95 4.04 18.56
C TYR A 262 2.23 4.75 17.41
N LYS A 263 0.91 4.91 17.51
CA LYS A 263 0.11 5.54 16.45
C LYS A 263 -1.20 6.08 17.00
N GLU A 264 -1.75 7.04 16.30
CA GLU A 264 -3.07 7.58 16.58
C GLU A 264 -3.95 7.58 15.33
N VAL A 265 -5.24 7.31 15.52
CA VAL A 265 -6.24 7.35 14.45
C VAL A 265 -7.53 7.98 14.96
N THR A 266 -8.28 8.57 14.03
CA THR A 266 -9.57 9.19 14.31
C THR A 266 -10.68 8.41 13.62
N ALA A 267 -11.74 8.09 14.35
CA ALA A 267 -12.94 7.43 13.85
C ALA A 267 -14.12 8.39 13.84
N ILE A 268 -14.88 8.32 12.75
CA ILE A 268 -16.15 9.03 12.61
C ILE A 268 -17.25 8.17 13.24
N VAL A 269 -18.06 8.80 14.10
CA VAL A 269 -19.22 8.15 14.73
C VAL A 269 -20.36 8.06 13.72
N LYS A 270 -20.84 6.84 13.47
CA LYS A 270 -21.97 6.55 12.60
C LYS A 270 -23.28 7.06 13.24
N PRO A 271 -24.34 7.32 12.45
CA PRO A 271 -25.63 7.81 12.96
C PRO A 271 -26.29 6.90 14.02
N ASP A 272 -25.91 5.63 14.08
CA ASP A 272 -26.40 4.64 15.05
C ASP A 272 -25.59 4.62 16.37
N LYS A 273 -24.75 5.64 16.62
CA LYS A 273 -23.89 5.78 17.82
C LYS A 273 -22.73 4.78 17.88
N THR A 274 -22.43 4.09 16.79
CA THR A 274 -21.27 3.19 16.69
C THR A 274 -20.08 3.86 16.02
N TRP A 275 -18.87 3.37 16.28
CA TRP A 275 -17.68 3.82 15.57
C TRP A 275 -16.72 2.65 15.37
N GLU A 276 -15.92 2.74 14.30
CA GLU A 276 -14.93 1.74 13.92
C GLU A 276 -13.64 2.46 13.51
N ALA A 277 -12.52 1.91 13.95
CA ALA A 277 -11.18 2.37 13.61
C ALA A 277 -10.32 1.18 13.20
N ILE A 278 -9.42 1.40 12.23
CA ILE A 278 -8.47 0.39 11.77
C ILE A 278 -7.07 0.98 11.89
N PHE A 279 -6.21 0.30 12.65
CA PHE A 279 -4.78 0.57 12.60
C PHE A 279 -4.16 -0.32 11.53
N THR A 280 -3.79 0.28 10.40
CA THR A 280 -3.03 -0.36 9.32
C THR A 280 -1.54 -0.11 9.57
N ASN A 281 -0.80 -1.16 9.96
CA ASN A 281 0.67 -1.18 10.03
C ASN A 281 1.22 -2.62 10.05
N ILE A 282 2.54 -2.77 9.91
CA ILE A 282 3.24 -3.96 10.37
C ILE A 282 3.53 -3.77 11.86
N PHE A 283 2.91 -4.62 12.67
CA PHE A 283 3.11 -4.62 14.11
C PHE A 283 4.24 -5.60 14.46
N SER A 284 5.21 -5.14 15.24
CA SER A 284 6.20 -6.00 15.89
C SER A 284 5.50 -6.96 16.85
N TYR A 285 6.15 -8.07 17.17
CA TYR A 285 5.66 -8.93 18.25
C TYR A 285 5.77 -8.19 19.57
N GLY A 286 4.77 -8.36 20.44
CA GLY A 286 4.73 -7.73 21.75
C GLY A 286 3.35 -7.26 22.15
N THR A 287 3.30 -6.51 23.23
CA THR A 287 2.05 -6.01 23.81
C THR A 287 1.75 -4.62 23.27
N TYR A 288 0.56 -4.45 22.71
CA TYR A 288 0.00 -3.17 22.37
C TYR A 288 -1.14 -2.83 23.32
N SER A 289 -1.33 -1.56 23.62
CA SER A 289 -2.44 -1.08 24.46
C SER A 289 -3.14 0.06 23.74
N VAL A 290 -4.46 0.01 23.66
CA VAL A 290 -5.28 1.06 23.03
C VAL A 290 -6.21 1.72 24.05
N ASP A 291 -6.28 3.04 24.02
CA ASP A 291 -7.33 3.84 24.66
C ASP A 291 -8.05 4.70 23.61
N ALA A 292 -9.27 5.12 23.95
CA ALA A 292 -10.09 5.98 23.13
C ALA A 292 -10.54 7.22 23.92
N ARG A 293 -10.65 8.36 23.23
CA ARG A 293 -11.14 9.64 23.76
C ARG A 293 -12.14 10.23 22.79
N THR A 294 -13.14 10.95 23.30
CA THR A 294 -14.04 11.72 22.44
C THR A 294 -13.63 13.16 22.38
N ILE A 295 -13.86 13.75 21.22
CA ILE A 295 -13.69 15.17 20.94
C ILE A 295 -15.06 15.71 20.52
N ASP A 296 -15.52 16.75 21.20
CA ASP A 296 -16.75 17.45 20.84
C ASP A 296 -16.51 18.57 19.81
N GLU A 297 -17.59 19.20 19.33
CA GLU A 297 -17.53 20.30 18.36
C GLU A 297 -16.76 21.54 18.86
N ALA A 298 -16.58 21.67 20.18
CA ALA A 298 -15.79 22.72 20.82
C ALA A 298 -14.31 22.31 21.04
N ASN A 299 -13.88 21.18 20.45
CA ASN A 299 -12.55 20.60 20.55
C ASN A 299 -12.11 20.22 21.98
N ARG A 300 -13.07 19.91 22.86
CA ARG A 300 -12.81 19.45 24.24
C ARG A 300 -12.70 17.93 24.26
N THR A 301 -11.75 17.41 25.02
CA THR A 301 -11.47 15.96 25.09
C THR A 301 -12.04 15.30 26.35
N SER A 302 -12.61 14.10 26.22
CA SER A 302 -12.97 13.28 27.38
C SER A 302 -11.73 12.72 28.10
N GLN A 303 -11.94 12.18 29.30
CA GLN A 303 -10.99 11.22 29.89
C GLN A 303 -10.84 9.99 28.97
N PRO A 304 -9.65 9.35 28.95
CA PRO A 304 -9.43 8.14 28.16
C PRO A 304 -10.21 6.96 28.71
N THR A 305 -10.55 6.01 27.83
CA THR A 305 -11.04 4.70 28.26
C THR A 305 -9.97 3.95 29.05
N ARG A 306 -10.38 2.89 29.75
CA ARG A 306 -9.43 1.90 30.24
C ARG A 306 -8.66 1.31 29.06
N TRP A 307 -7.35 1.12 29.26
CA TRP A 307 -6.48 0.44 28.31
C TRP A 307 -7.04 -0.95 27.99
N SER A 308 -7.09 -1.26 26.69
CA SER A 308 -7.35 -2.61 26.19
C SER A 308 -6.05 -3.16 25.60
N ASP A 309 -5.54 -4.25 26.18
CA ASP A 309 -4.29 -4.87 25.76
C ASP A 309 -4.50 -5.85 24.60
N ILE A 310 -3.56 -5.83 23.68
CA ILE A 310 -3.55 -6.53 22.41
C ILE A 310 -2.18 -7.18 22.25
N ASN A 311 -2.12 -8.49 22.39
CA ASN A 311 -0.84 -9.21 22.27
C ASN A 311 -0.69 -9.76 20.85
N ILE A 312 0.41 -9.38 20.20
CA ILE A 312 0.75 -9.85 18.85
C ILE A 312 1.88 -10.88 18.97
N TYR A 313 1.60 -12.10 18.51
CA TYR A 313 2.47 -13.26 18.67
C TYR A 313 3.01 -13.77 17.32
N PRO A 314 4.14 -14.51 17.31
CA PRO A 314 4.66 -15.14 16.12
C PRO A 314 3.67 -16.12 15.46
N PRO A 315 3.68 -16.26 14.12
CA PRO A 315 2.71 -17.06 13.35
C PRO A 315 2.78 -18.59 13.57
N TYR A 316 3.53 -19.07 14.57
CA TYR A 316 3.76 -20.49 14.83
C TYR A 316 3.53 -20.91 16.29
N THR A 317 2.65 -20.22 16.99
CA THR A 317 2.18 -20.57 18.33
C THR A 317 0.76 -21.13 18.29
N PHE A 318 0.59 -22.35 18.84
CA PHE A 318 -0.71 -23.01 18.99
C PHE A 318 -1.29 -22.75 20.39
N TYR A 319 -2.60 -22.49 20.46
CA TYR A 319 -3.31 -22.21 21.70
C TYR A 319 -4.06 -23.44 22.20
N LEU A 320 -3.77 -23.88 23.41
CA LEU A 320 -4.57 -24.89 24.11
C LEU A 320 -4.77 -24.43 25.56
N PHE A 321 -6.02 -24.19 25.96
CA PHE A 321 -6.39 -23.75 27.32
C PHE A 321 -5.63 -22.51 27.84
N GLY A 322 -5.41 -21.52 26.99
CA GLY A 322 -4.73 -20.27 27.38
C GLY A 322 -3.20 -20.37 27.51
N VAL A 323 -2.60 -21.52 27.15
CA VAL A 323 -1.15 -21.71 27.14
C VAL A 323 -0.65 -21.72 25.68
N VAL A 324 0.47 -21.03 25.47
CA VAL A 324 1.12 -20.82 24.17
C VAL A 324 2.15 -21.91 23.92
N PHE A 325 1.92 -22.77 22.92
CA PHE A 325 2.86 -23.84 22.54
C PHE A 325 3.56 -23.52 21.22
N ARG A 326 4.89 -23.61 21.20
CA ARG A 326 5.67 -23.52 19.96
C ARG A 326 5.56 -24.85 19.20
N TRP A 327 5.25 -24.80 17.89
CA TRP A 327 4.95 -25.98 17.08
C TRP A 327 6.01 -27.09 17.12
N TYR A 328 7.29 -26.75 17.24
CA TYR A 328 8.38 -27.73 17.33
C TYR A 328 8.34 -28.59 18.62
N ILE A 329 7.70 -28.09 19.69
CA ILE A 329 7.50 -28.84 20.94
C ILE A 329 6.49 -29.96 20.69
N ILE A 330 5.43 -29.70 19.91
CA ILE A 330 4.43 -30.70 19.54
C ILE A 330 5.07 -31.81 18.69
N VAL A 331 5.88 -31.43 17.70
CA VAL A 331 6.62 -32.39 16.85
C VAL A 331 7.56 -33.27 17.70
N SER A 332 8.25 -32.68 18.68
CA SER A 332 9.15 -33.40 19.58
C SER A 332 8.40 -34.40 20.48
N ILE A 333 7.22 -34.01 20.98
CA ILE A 333 6.36 -34.90 21.78
C ILE A 333 5.83 -36.05 20.93
N CYS A 334 5.36 -35.78 19.71
CA CYS A 334 4.89 -36.83 18.79
C CYS A 334 6.01 -37.82 18.43
N PHE A 335 7.23 -37.33 18.19
CA PHE A 335 8.40 -38.18 17.95
C PHE A 335 8.76 -39.03 19.18
N GLY A 336 8.71 -38.44 20.38
CA GLY A 336 8.90 -39.16 21.65
C GLY A 336 7.87 -40.28 21.85
N ILE A 337 6.59 -40.01 21.59
CA ILE A 337 5.52 -41.02 21.69
C ILE A 337 5.73 -42.14 20.67
N PHE A 338 6.12 -41.81 19.44
CA PHE A 338 6.37 -42.80 18.38
C PHE A 338 7.53 -43.74 18.73
N THR A 339 8.63 -43.20 19.27
CA THR A 339 9.78 -44.01 19.71
C THR A 339 9.44 -44.91 20.89
N LEU A 340 8.62 -44.41 21.84
CA LEU A 340 8.16 -45.18 22.99
C LEU A 340 7.25 -46.36 22.59
N ILE A 341 6.29 -46.12 21.70
CA ILE A 341 5.40 -47.16 21.14
C ILE A 341 6.22 -48.22 20.37
N SER A 342 7.20 -47.77 19.58
CA SER A 342 8.10 -48.66 18.83
C SER A 342 8.92 -49.54 19.78
N GLY A 343 9.42 -48.98 20.88
CA GLY A 343 10.15 -49.72 21.92
C GLY A 343 9.29 -50.78 22.62
N ILE A 344 8.05 -50.42 23.01
CA ILE A 344 7.10 -51.36 23.63
C ILE A 344 6.76 -52.52 22.69
N PHE A 345 6.59 -52.25 21.40
CA PHE A 345 6.29 -53.28 20.40
C PHE A 345 7.46 -54.28 20.24
N ILE A 346 8.71 -53.79 20.24
CA ILE A 346 9.92 -54.62 20.19
C ILE A 346 10.02 -55.51 21.44
N LEU A 347 9.78 -54.94 22.63
CA LEU A 347 9.83 -55.69 23.89
C LEU A 347 8.73 -56.75 23.97
N SER A 348 7.52 -56.47 23.47
CA SER A 348 6.40 -57.44 23.47
C SER A 348 6.67 -58.72 22.65
N LYS A 349 7.52 -58.64 21.62
CA LYS A 349 7.91 -59.78 20.77
C LYS A 349 9.19 -60.50 21.20
N SER A 350 9.86 -60.03 22.25
CA SER A 350 11.01 -60.70 22.86
C SER A 350 10.63 -61.91 23.72
N SER A 351 9.33 -62.15 23.93
CA SER A 351 8.85 -63.31 24.68
C SER A 351 9.30 -64.63 24.04
N PRO A 352 9.69 -65.64 24.84
CA PRO A 352 10.38 -66.85 24.37
C PRO A 352 9.55 -67.74 23.41
N LYS A 353 8.27 -67.44 23.17
CA LYS A 353 7.38 -68.18 22.26
C LYS A 353 7.68 -67.96 20.76
N TYR A 354 8.57 -67.05 20.37
CA TYR A 354 8.80 -66.66 18.96
C TYR A 354 10.20 -66.97 18.41
N LYS A 355 10.90 -67.98 18.96
CA LYS A 355 12.31 -68.31 18.66
C LYS A 355 12.65 -68.75 17.22
N GLY A 356 11.68 -68.91 16.31
CA GLY A 356 11.92 -69.42 14.94
C GLY A 356 12.16 -68.39 13.82
N LYS A 357 11.99 -67.08 14.07
CA LYS A 357 11.90 -66.07 12.98
C LYS A 357 12.98 -64.96 13.03
N LYS A 358 14.20 -65.28 13.47
CA LYS A 358 15.34 -64.33 13.61
C LYS A 358 15.65 -63.51 12.34
N ARG A 359 15.46 -64.05 11.13
CA ARG A 359 15.64 -63.30 9.87
C ARG A 359 14.64 -62.16 9.68
N SER A 360 13.42 -62.26 10.20
CA SER A 360 12.39 -61.20 10.02
C SER A 360 12.61 -59.99 10.92
N LEU A 361 13.21 -60.17 12.10
CA LEU A 361 13.47 -59.09 13.06
C LEU A 361 14.55 -58.13 12.55
N VAL A 362 15.62 -58.67 11.96
CA VAL A 362 16.71 -57.87 11.38
C VAL A 362 16.20 -57.05 10.19
N SER A 363 15.41 -57.65 9.30
CA SER A 363 14.78 -56.92 8.19
C SER A 363 13.84 -55.81 8.67
N TYR A 364 13.10 -56.03 9.76
CA TYR A 364 12.20 -55.02 10.32
C TYR A 364 12.96 -53.86 10.96
N ILE A 365 14.03 -54.16 11.70
CA ILE A 365 14.92 -53.14 12.30
C ILE A 365 15.51 -52.28 11.19
N ILE A 366 16.02 -52.89 10.11
CA ILE A 366 16.59 -52.17 8.96
C ILE A 366 15.55 -51.26 8.30
N VAL A 367 14.33 -51.75 8.06
CA VAL A 367 13.27 -50.93 7.44
C VAL A 367 12.90 -49.76 8.33
N PHE A 368 12.80 -49.95 9.66
CA PHE A 368 12.46 -48.88 10.58
C PHE A 368 13.58 -47.85 10.75
N THR A 369 14.86 -48.26 10.80
CA THR A 369 15.97 -47.29 10.82
C THR A 369 16.07 -46.51 9.51
N VAL A 370 15.78 -47.14 8.36
CA VAL A 370 15.71 -46.44 7.07
C VAL A 370 14.58 -45.41 7.05
N ILE A 371 13.39 -45.77 7.54
CA ILE A 371 12.26 -44.82 7.61
C ILE A 371 12.58 -43.66 8.56
N ALA A 372 13.15 -43.94 9.74
CA ALA A 372 13.52 -42.91 10.71
C ALA A 372 14.60 -41.96 10.17
N THR A 373 15.59 -42.48 9.45
CA THR A 373 16.65 -41.65 8.83
C THR A 373 16.11 -40.81 7.67
N ILE A 374 15.19 -41.33 6.87
CA ILE A 374 14.52 -40.54 5.82
C ILE A 374 13.68 -39.43 6.45
N LEU A 375 12.89 -39.72 7.48
CA LEU A 375 12.12 -38.70 8.19
C LEU A 375 13.03 -37.62 8.79
N ALA A 376 14.12 -37.99 9.45
CA ALA A 376 15.09 -37.06 9.98
C ALA A 376 15.76 -36.21 8.88
N ALA A 377 16.12 -36.82 7.75
CA ALA A 377 16.69 -36.11 6.61
C ALA A 377 15.68 -35.12 5.99
N VAL A 378 14.41 -35.52 5.86
CA VAL A 378 13.33 -34.64 5.36
C VAL A 378 13.10 -33.49 6.33
N THR A 379 13.00 -33.74 7.64
CA THR A 379 12.83 -32.65 8.62
C THR A 379 14.04 -31.70 8.64
N THR A 380 15.26 -32.24 8.49
CA THR A 380 16.48 -31.41 8.44
C THR A 380 16.57 -30.63 7.14
N ALA A 381 16.21 -31.23 6.00
CA ALA A 381 16.16 -30.55 4.71
C ALA A 381 15.07 -29.49 4.68
N SER A 382 13.87 -29.78 5.19
CA SER A 382 12.80 -28.80 5.39
C SER A 382 13.25 -27.67 6.33
N PHE A 383 13.98 -27.96 7.40
CA PHE A 383 14.54 -26.96 8.29
C PHE A 383 15.63 -26.11 7.62
N LEU A 384 16.50 -26.70 6.80
CA LEU A 384 17.56 -26.00 6.07
C LEU A 384 17.00 -25.15 4.92
N LEU A 385 16.02 -25.67 4.19
CA LEU A 385 15.28 -24.94 3.16
C LEU A 385 14.49 -23.78 3.80
N TRP A 386 13.84 -24.02 4.94
CA TRP A 386 13.14 -22.97 5.69
C TRP A 386 14.10 -21.94 6.30
N LYS A 387 15.26 -22.35 6.82
CA LYS A 387 16.28 -21.41 7.34
C LYS A 387 16.82 -20.49 6.24
N LYS A 388 16.87 -20.95 5.00
CA LYS A 388 17.21 -20.11 3.84
C LYS A 388 16.12 -19.07 3.55
N GLU A 389 14.87 -19.38 3.88
CA GLU A 389 13.68 -18.52 3.70
C GLU A 389 13.43 -17.59 4.90
N PHE A 390 14.03 -17.88 6.06
CA PHE A 390 13.85 -17.15 7.34
C PHE A 390 15.13 -16.55 7.94
N SER A 391 16.28 -16.60 7.26
CA SER A 391 17.36 -15.67 7.58
C SER A 391 16.79 -14.26 7.36
N PRO A 392 16.83 -13.35 8.36
CA PRO A 392 16.56 -11.95 8.07
C PRO A 392 17.64 -11.55 7.06
N GLN A 393 17.26 -11.50 5.78
CA GLN A 393 17.98 -10.71 4.81
C GLN A 393 18.11 -9.34 5.47
N LEU A 394 19.30 -8.72 5.41
CA LEU A 394 19.38 -7.29 5.68
C LEU A 394 18.19 -6.67 4.92
N ALA A 395 17.26 -6.05 5.61
CA ALA A 395 16.14 -5.44 4.90
C ALA A 395 16.79 -4.38 4.00
N TYR A 396 16.44 -4.38 2.72
CA TYR A 396 16.92 -3.39 1.77
C TYR A 396 15.73 -2.58 1.30
N TRP A 397 15.95 -1.29 1.04
CA TRP A 397 14.88 -0.41 0.64
C TRP A 397 14.32 -0.87 -0.71
N LYS A 398 13.09 -1.39 -0.73
CA LYS A 398 12.33 -1.75 -1.93
C LYS A 398 13.17 -2.47 -3.00
N GLU A 399 13.85 -3.56 -2.64
CA GLU A 399 14.68 -4.38 -3.55
C GLU A 399 15.90 -3.66 -4.18
N THR A 400 16.29 -2.50 -3.66
CA THR A 400 17.62 -1.91 -3.92
C THR A 400 18.71 -2.67 -3.15
N ASP A 401 19.97 -2.29 -3.31
CA ASP A 401 21.05 -2.74 -2.44
C ASP A 401 21.24 -1.80 -1.23
N VAL A 402 20.43 -0.74 -1.10
CA VAL A 402 20.55 0.28 -0.04
C VAL A 402 19.96 -0.28 1.25
N PRO A 403 20.74 -0.41 2.34
CA PRO A 403 20.25 -1.04 3.56
C PRO A 403 19.09 -0.26 4.18
N CYS A 404 18.20 -1.01 4.81
CA CYS A 404 17.19 -0.50 5.71
C CYS A 404 17.70 -0.52 7.13
N ILE A 405 17.37 0.53 7.84
CA ILE A 405 17.61 0.65 9.25
C ILE A 405 16.26 0.52 9.98
N GLU A 406 16.22 -0.33 11.02
CA GLU A 406 15.02 -0.47 11.85
C GLU A 406 14.80 0.84 12.60
N ARG A 407 13.56 1.36 12.62
CA ARG A 407 13.21 2.72 13.08
C ARG A 407 13.50 3.03 14.56
N ILE A 408 14.25 2.19 15.26
CA ILE A 408 14.84 2.47 16.57
C ILE A 408 16.21 3.14 16.37
N HIS A 409 16.24 4.25 15.64
CA HIS A 409 17.32 5.22 15.79
C HIS A 409 16.72 6.43 16.48
N SER A 410 17.14 6.64 17.73
CA SER A 410 16.94 7.93 18.38
C SER A 410 17.55 8.99 17.47
N TYR A 411 16.86 10.12 17.31
CA TYR A 411 17.30 11.34 16.61
C TYR A 411 18.72 11.86 16.98
N SER A 412 19.49 11.14 17.81
CA SER A 412 20.86 11.45 18.25
C SER A 412 21.96 10.68 17.51
N ASP A 413 21.63 9.74 16.62
CA ASP A 413 22.61 8.88 15.94
C ASP A 413 22.83 9.30 14.48
N GLU A 414 22.62 10.58 14.15
CA GLU A 414 22.96 11.16 12.85
C GLU A 414 24.48 11.18 12.68
N TYR A 415 24.99 10.44 11.69
CA TYR A 415 26.42 10.33 11.43
C TYR A 415 26.92 11.23 10.29
N GLY A 416 26.04 11.67 9.37
CA GLY A 416 26.37 12.64 8.33
C GLY A 416 25.14 13.27 7.67
N SER A 417 25.27 14.53 7.30
CA SER A 417 24.25 15.31 6.59
C SER A 417 24.85 15.92 5.32
N ALA A 418 24.08 16.07 4.24
CA ALA A 418 24.52 16.79 3.03
C ALA A 418 23.39 17.66 2.48
N LYS A 419 23.73 18.76 1.83
CA LYS A 419 22.77 19.64 1.18
C LYS A 419 22.68 19.29 -0.31
N LEU A 420 21.50 18.93 -0.80
CA LEU A 420 21.25 18.68 -2.21
C LEU A 420 20.38 19.79 -2.81
N GLU A 421 20.81 20.33 -3.95
CA GLU A 421 20.03 21.21 -4.80
C GLU A 421 19.97 20.62 -6.21
N ILE A 422 18.77 20.59 -6.79
CA ILE A 422 18.56 20.08 -8.14
C ILE A 422 18.00 21.22 -9.00
N PHE A 423 18.66 21.52 -10.12
CA PHE A 423 18.20 22.48 -11.11
C PHE A 423 17.79 21.74 -12.39
N ILE A 424 16.61 22.05 -12.91
CA ILE A 424 16.17 21.61 -14.24
C ILE A 424 15.91 22.86 -15.07
N ASP A 425 16.60 23.00 -16.20
CA ASP A 425 16.52 24.19 -17.06
C ASP A 425 16.70 25.51 -16.26
N ASN A 426 17.64 25.47 -15.32
CA ASN A 426 17.99 26.57 -14.41
C ASN A 426 16.91 26.93 -13.36
N GLU A 427 15.89 26.10 -13.19
CA GLU A 427 14.88 26.22 -12.12
C GLU A 427 15.15 25.24 -10.97
N LEU A 428 15.23 25.78 -9.75
CA LEU A 428 15.42 24.99 -8.53
C LEU A 428 14.19 24.11 -8.26
N GLN A 429 14.43 22.81 -8.13
CA GLN A 429 13.41 21.82 -7.81
C GLN A 429 13.28 21.63 -6.31
N THR A 430 12.04 21.49 -5.83
CA THR A 430 11.78 21.09 -4.44
C THR A 430 12.03 19.60 -4.28
N ILE A 431 12.82 19.22 -3.27
CA ILE A 431 13.05 17.83 -2.90
C ILE A 431 12.05 17.49 -1.80
N PRO A 432 11.15 16.51 -1.96
CA PRO A 432 10.18 16.18 -0.93
C PRO A 432 10.79 15.70 0.40
N ALA A 433 10.05 15.97 1.48
CA ALA A 433 10.27 15.34 2.77
C ALA A 433 10.00 13.82 2.73
N GLU A 434 10.62 13.08 3.66
CA GLU A 434 10.37 11.66 3.90
C GLU A 434 10.71 10.73 2.71
N LEU A 435 11.58 11.17 1.78
CA LEU A 435 12.11 10.31 0.74
C LEU A 435 13.06 9.29 1.36
N GLY A 436 12.85 8.00 1.08
CA GLY A 436 13.59 6.94 1.75
C GLY A 436 13.11 6.64 3.15
N VAL A 437 11.96 7.19 3.58
CA VAL A 437 11.34 6.87 4.86
C VAL A 437 10.04 6.11 4.64
N SER A 438 9.89 4.98 5.32
CA SER A 438 8.65 4.22 5.34
C SER A 438 8.39 3.66 6.74
N PRO A 439 7.14 3.27 7.06
CA PRO A 439 6.85 2.61 8.33
C PRO A 439 7.62 1.31 8.57
N GLN A 440 8.16 0.67 7.51
CA GLN A 440 8.77 -0.66 7.53
C GLN A 440 10.29 -0.64 7.38
N CYS A 441 10.86 0.50 6.98
CA CYS A 441 12.27 0.67 6.63
C CYS A 441 12.59 2.16 6.52
N VAL A 442 13.71 2.58 7.08
CA VAL A 442 14.34 3.88 6.77
C VAL A 442 15.59 3.55 5.97
N ALA A 443 15.69 4.03 4.73
CA ALA A 443 16.89 3.84 3.91
C ALA A 443 18.08 4.55 4.58
N THR A 444 19.28 3.98 4.45
CA THR A 444 20.50 4.58 5.03
C THR A 444 20.82 5.97 4.52
N ILE A 445 20.20 6.39 3.41
CA ILE A 445 20.17 7.77 2.95
C ILE A 445 18.72 8.19 2.68
N HIS A 446 18.26 9.28 3.29
CA HIS A 446 16.86 9.71 3.26
C HIS A 446 16.71 11.23 3.54
N THR A 447 15.49 11.76 3.42
CA THR A 447 15.14 13.13 3.82
C THR A 447 14.09 13.13 4.92
N HIS A 448 14.09 14.15 5.78
CA HIS A 448 13.02 14.39 6.77
C HIS A 448 12.16 15.62 6.45
N ASP A 449 12.67 16.52 5.62
CA ASP A 449 12.01 17.77 5.26
C ASP A 449 12.20 18.07 3.77
N ASP A 450 11.54 19.12 3.30
CA ASP A 450 11.55 19.55 1.91
C ASP A 450 12.69 20.52 1.57
N THR A 451 13.63 20.72 2.50
CA THR A 451 14.70 21.70 2.33
C THR A 451 15.84 21.16 1.47
N GLY A 452 15.85 19.86 1.14
CA GLY A 452 16.95 19.23 0.42
C GLY A 452 18.12 18.80 1.31
N ASN A 453 17.91 18.69 2.63
CA ASN A 453 18.89 18.08 3.51
C ASN A 453 18.80 16.55 3.42
N LEU A 454 19.87 15.92 2.94
CA LEU A 454 20.06 14.48 2.93
C LEU A 454 20.66 14.05 4.26
N HIS A 455 20.02 13.07 4.90
CA HIS A 455 20.51 12.42 6.09
C HIS A 455 21.09 11.07 5.70
N PHE A 456 22.25 10.70 6.22
CA PHE A 456 22.80 9.38 6.02
C PHE A 456 23.54 8.83 7.24
N GLU A 457 23.37 7.53 7.46
CA GLU A 457 23.95 6.81 8.59
C GLU A 457 25.14 5.93 8.16
N LEU A 458 26.14 5.79 9.03
CA LEU A 458 27.33 4.98 8.77
C LEU A 458 26.97 3.50 8.68
N THR A 459 27.13 2.93 7.49
CA THR A 459 27.22 1.49 7.30
C THR A 459 28.66 1.11 6.95
N GLU A 460 29.01 -0.19 6.94
CA GLU A 460 30.31 -0.65 6.41
C GLU A 460 30.47 -0.40 4.88
N ARG A 461 29.44 0.15 4.23
CA ARG A 461 29.39 0.47 2.80
C ARG A 461 29.43 1.99 2.60
N THR A 462 30.09 2.41 1.53
CA THR A 462 30.07 3.79 1.03
C THR A 462 28.66 4.25 0.66
N THR A 463 28.26 5.44 1.10
CA THR A 463 26.97 6.06 0.77
C THR A 463 27.18 7.10 -0.30
N THR A 464 26.52 6.96 -1.44
CA THR A 464 26.72 7.82 -2.62
C THR A 464 25.43 8.58 -2.96
N LEU A 465 25.54 9.66 -3.75
CA LEU A 465 24.35 10.34 -4.28
C LEU A 465 23.51 9.39 -5.15
N ALA A 466 24.13 8.44 -5.86
CA ALA A 466 23.42 7.44 -6.64
C ALA A 466 22.55 6.50 -5.79
N ASP A 467 22.93 6.27 -4.52
CA ASP A 467 22.09 5.52 -3.58
C ASP A 467 20.80 6.28 -3.27
N PHE A 468 20.88 7.61 -3.10
CA PHE A 468 19.70 8.44 -2.89
C PHE A 468 18.74 8.38 -4.08
N PHE A 469 19.23 8.53 -5.31
CA PHE A 469 18.40 8.40 -6.51
C PHE A 469 17.79 7.00 -6.68
N ARG A 470 18.50 5.95 -6.25
CA ARG A 470 17.93 4.60 -6.18
C ARG A 470 16.79 4.50 -5.17
N VAL A 471 16.97 5.08 -3.99
CA VAL A 471 15.97 5.10 -2.92
C VAL A 471 14.69 5.81 -3.36
N THR A 472 14.82 6.89 -4.13
CA THR A 472 13.66 7.61 -4.69
C THR A 472 13.01 6.87 -5.87
N GLY A 473 13.70 5.92 -6.49
CA GLY A 473 13.24 5.22 -7.69
C GLY A 473 13.37 6.06 -8.96
N VAL A 474 14.12 7.16 -8.92
CA VAL A 474 14.31 8.10 -10.04
C VAL A 474 15.69 7.88 -10.64
N ALA A 475 15.76 7.75 -11.96
CA ALA A 475 17.05 7.68 -12.64
C ALA A 475 17.82 9.01 -12.51
N LEU A 476 19.10 8.93 -12.17
CA LEU A 476 20.00 10.09 -12.14
C LEU A 476 20.25 10.67 -13.54
N ASN A 477 20.16 9.84 -14.59
CA ASN A 477 20.22 10.31 -15.97
C ASN A 477 18.81 10.58 -16.48
N ARG A 478 18.61 11.68 -17.20
CA ARG A 478 17.32 12.06 -17.82
C ARG A 478 17.48 12.12 -19.33
N GLU A 479 16.61 11.44 -20.06
CA GLU A 479 16.61 11.48 -21.52
C GLU A 479 16.29 12.90 -22.01
N GLY A 480 16.99 13.36 -23.05
CA GLY A 480 16.84 14.72 -23.56
C GLY A 480 17.52 15.81 -22.71
N TYR A 481 18.27 15.45 -21.66
CA TYR A 481 19.00 16.40 -20.82
C TYR A 481 20.50 16.07 -20.74
N THR A 482 21.33 17.11 -20.65
CA THR A 482 22.72 17.01 -20.19
C THR A 482 22.75 17.10 -18.67
N LEU A 483 23.57 16.26 -18.03
CA LEU A 483 23.76 16.19 -16.59
C LEU A 483 25.10 16.83 -16.21
N SER A 484 25.09 17.68 -15.18
CA SER A 484 26.29 18.20 -14.51
C SER A 484 26.10 18.06 -13.00
N ILE A 485 27.11 17.59 -12.29
CA ILE A 485 27.07 17.42 -10.83
C ILE A 485 28.32 18.03 -10.21
N THR A 486 28.14 18.94 -9.26
CA THR A 486 29.23 19.45 -8.43
C THR A 486 29.03 19.08 -6.96
N ILE A 487 30.15 18.81 -6.28
CA ILE A 487 30.20 18.62 -4.83
C ILE A 487 31.23 19.61 -4.31
N ASN A 488 30.81 20.52 -3.43
CA ASN A 488 31.64 21.60 -2.89
C ASN A 488 32.36 22.39 -4.01
N GLU A 489 31.62 22.74 -5.06
CA GLU A 489 32.09 23.47 -6.26
C GLU A 489 33.06 22.70 -7.19
N GLU A 490 33.40 21.45 -6.89
CA GLU A 490 34.23 20.60 -7.74
C GLU A 490 33.35 19.66 -8.58
N ASP A 491 33.74 19.40 -9.84
CA ASP A 491 32.97 18.56 -10.78
C ASP A 491 33.15 17.06 -10.50
N TYR A 492 32.02 16.36 -10.31
CA TYR A 492 31.93 14.93 -10.04
C TYR A 492 31.02 14.19 -11.04
N THR A 493 30.63 14.82 -12.14
CA THR A 493 29.65 14.29 -13.11
C THR A 493 29.94 12.85 -13.53
N ASP A 494 31.20 12.52 -13.86
CA ASP A 494 31.60 11.18 -14.33
C ASP A 494 31.92 10.18 -13.19
N ARG A 495 31.92 10.62 -11.93
CA ARG A 495 32.42 9.84 -10.78
C ARG A 495 31.46 9.76 -9.60
N ILE A 496 30.25 10.28 -9.76
CA ILE A 496 29.26 10.40 -8.69
C ILE A 496 28.87 9.06 -8.06
N ASN A 497 28.90 7.97 -8.84
CA ASN A 497 28.63 6.61 -8.36
C ASN A 497 29.73 6.06 -7.43
N THR A 498 30.86 6.75 -7.30
CA THR A 498 32.03 6.31 -6.51
C THR A 498 32.40 7.27 -5.39
N TYR A 499 31.76 8.44 -5.33
CA TYR A 499 32.04 9.43 -4.30
C TYR A 499 31.25 9.08 -3.03
N ASP A 500 31.98 8.83 -1.96
CA ASP A 500 31.42 8.58 -0.62
C ASP A 500 31.07 9.92 0.04
N LEU A 501 29.78 10.17 0.23
CA LEU A 501 29.26 11.42 0.77
C LEU A 501 29.82 11.68 2.17
N GLN A 502 30.25 12.92 2.38
CA GLN A 502 30.81 13.41 3.63
C GLN A 502 29.83 14.37 4.32
N ASP A 503 29.94 14.47 5.64
CA ASP A 503 29.15 15.44 6.40
C ASP A 503 29.41 16.86 5.89
N LYS A 504 28.31 17.60 5.67
CA LYS A 504 28.20 18.97 5.15
C LYS A 504 28.58 19.16 3.69
N ASP A 505 28.63 18.09 2.91
CA ASP A 505 28.76 18.24 1.47
C ASP A 505 27.62 19.10 0.91
N HIS A 506 27.96 20.03 0.02
CA HIS A 506 27.00 20.77 -0.78
C HIS A 506 27.03 20.23 -2.20
N ILE A 507 25.92 19.65 -2.62
CA ILE A 507 25.74 18.91 -3.86
C ILE A 507 24.79 19.71 -4.75
N VAL A 508 25.23 20.03 -5.96
CA VAL A 508 24.39 20.67 -6.97
C VAL A 508 24.30 19.78 -8.18
N VAL A 509 23.08 19.38 -8.53
CA VAL A 509 22.76 18.60 -9.73
C VAL A 509 22.04 19.50 -10.72
N THR A 510 22.55 19.61 -11.94
CA THR A 510 21.95 20.45 -12.98
C THR A 510 21.63 19.62 -14.20
N TYR A 511 20.39 19.72 -14.66
CA TYR A 511 19.90 19.19 -15.92
C TYR A 511 19.62 20.33 -16.89
N ASN A 512 20.29 20.34 -18.04
CA ASN A 512 19.99 21.29 -19.12
C ASN A 512 19.48 20.56 -20.35
N LYS A 513 18.32 20.97 -20.88
CA LYS A 513 17.73 20.35 -22.08
C LYS A 513 18.71 20.37 -23.25
N ILE A 514 18.84 19.23 -23.92
CA ILE A 514 19.65 19.09 -25.13
C ILE A 514 18.93 19.86 -26.26
N PRO A 515 19.56 20.85 -26.90
CA PRO A 515 18.98 21.53 -28.05
C PRO A 515 18.73 20.52 -29.17
N LEU A 516 17.51 20.52 -29.73
CA LEU A 516 17.11 19.70 -30.87
C LEU A 516 17.91 20.02 -32.14
#